data_AF-A0A3D0NW08-F1
#
_entry.id   AF-A0A3D0NW08-F1
#
_cell.length_a   1.000
_cell.length_b   1.000
_cell.length_c   1.000
_cell.angle_alpha   90.00
_cell.angle_beta   90.00
_cell.angle_gamma   90.00
#
_symmetry.space_group_name_H-M   'P 1'
#
loop_
_entity.id
_entity.type
_entity.pdbx_description
1 polymer ?
#
loop_
_entity_poly.entity_id
_entity_poly.type
_entity_poly.pdbx_seq_one_letter_code
_entity_poly.pdbx_strand_id
1 'polypeptide(L)' 'PLMSPILGVGLSVATLDRQLLKTSVGSLGIATFVSLLTSVIYFLISPFAEMTSELSARTTPTILDIGVAFFGGVAGVVAG' A
#
# COMPACT_ATOMS: atom_id res chain seq x y z
N PRO A 1 -14.52 -1.98 0.34
CA PRO A 1 -14.06 -2.40 1.70
C PRO A 1 -12.72 -3.16 1.66
N LEU A 2 -11.62 -2.45 1.93
CA LEU A 2 -10.24 -3.00 1.99
C LEU A 2 -9.95 -3.78 3.29
N MET A 3 -10.79 -3.62 4.32
CA MET A 3 -10.62 -4.30 5.62
C MET A 3 -10.68 -5.82 5.50
N SER A 4 -11.56 -6.36 4.66
CA SER A 4 -11.79 -7.81 4.57
C SER A 4 -10.59 -8.58 4.02
N PRO A 5 -9.94 -8.14 2.93
CA PRO A 5 -8.70 -8.77 2.45
C PRO A 5 -7.53 -8.64 3.43
N ILE A 6 -7.32 -7.47 4.05
CA ILE A 6 -6.21 -7.24 4.98
C ILE A 6 -6.35 -8.11 6.23
N LEU A 7 -7.54 -8.12 6.85
CA LEU A 7 -7.84 -9.00 7.98
C LEU A 7 -7.75 -10.48 7.58
N GLY A 8 -8.18 -10.84 6.36
CA GLY A 8 -8.08 -12.20 5.84
C GLY A 8 -6.63 -12.67 5.68
N VAL A 9 -5.71 -11.81 5.25
CA VAL A 9 -4.27 -12.12 5.21
C VAL A 9 -3.72 -12.32 6.62
N GLY A 10 -4.02 -11.45 7.57
CA GLY A 10 -3.57 -11.60 8.96
C GLY A 10 -4.10 -12.88 9.62
N LEU A 11 -5.39 -13.15 9.45
CA LEU A 11 -6.05 -14.33 10.02
C LEU A 11 -5.53 -15.63 9.40
N SER A 12 -5.36 -15.68 8.08
CA SER A 12 -4.85 -16.88 7.40
C SER A 12 -3.40 -17.22 7.76
N VAL A 13 -2.56 -16.23 8.06
CA VAL A 13 -1.22 -16.45 8.61
C VAL A 13 -1.31 -17.01 10.03
N ALA A 14 -2.19 -16.46 10.88
CA ALA A 14 -2.39 -16.92 12.26
C ALA A 14 -2.95 -18.35 12.34
N THR A 15 -3.82 -18.76 11.40
CA THR A 15 -4.44 -20.09 11.37
C THR A 15 -3.74 -21.09 10.45
N LEU A 16 -2.63 -20.71 9.81
CA LEU A 16 -1.93 -21.50 8.77
C LEU A 16 -2.82 -21.95 7.59
N ASP A 17 -3.93 -21.24 7.32
CA ASP A 17 -4.82 -21.54 6.21
C ASP A 17 -4.26 -21.00 4.88
N ARG A 18 -3.55 -21.88 4.17
CA ARG A 18 -2.95 -21.55 2.87
C ARG A 18 -3.97 -21.21 1.78
N GLN A 19 -5.19 -21.72 1.85
CA GLN A 19 -6.22 -21.47 0.84
C GLN A 19 -6.84 -20.09 1.04
N LEU A 20 -7.13 -19.73 2.29
CA LEU A 20 -7.57 -18.39 2.66
C LEU A 20 -6.47 -17.36 2.35
N LEU A 21 -5.21 -17.67 2.67
CA LEU A 21 -4.07 -16.79 2.39
C LEU A 21 -3.98 -16.43 0.90
N LYS A 22 -4.03 -17.41 0.00
CA LYS A 22 -3.97 -17.16 -1.45
C LYS A 22 -5.12 -16.27 -1.93
N THR A 23 -6.32 -16.53 -1.44
CA THR A 23 -7.53 -15.78 -1.83
C THR A 23 -7.50 -14.34 -1.32
N SER A 24 -7.12 -14.16 -0.05
CA SER A 24 -7.01 -12.85 0.59
C SER A 24 -5.89 -12.02 -0.02
N VAL A 25 -4.70 -12.59 -0.25
CA VAL A 25 -3.58 -11.90 -0.93
C VAL A 25 -3.97 -11.51 -2.35
N GLY A 26 -4.61 -12.39 -3.12
CA GLY A 26 -5.08 -12.08 -4.47
C GLY A 26 -6.09 -10.92 -4.49
N SER A 27 -7.04 -10.93 -3.55
CA SER A 27 -8.04 -9.86 -3.41
C SER A 27 -7.41 -8.53 -2.99
N LEU A 28 -6.42 -8.57 -2.10
CA LEU A 28 -5.67 -7.40 -1.64
C LEU A 28 -4.87 -6.80 -2.80
N GLY A 29 -4.20 -7.64 -3.59
CA GLY A 29 -3.47 -7.22 -4.80
C GLY A 29 -4.37 -6.57 -5.83
N ILE A 30 -5.54 -7.14 -6.13
CA ILE A 30 -6.51 -6.54 -7.05
C ILE A 30 -6.99 -5.18 -6.52
N ALA A 31 -7.31 -5.09 -5.23
CA ALA A 31 -7.79 -3.84 -4.64
C ALA A 31 -6.71 -2.74 -4.65
N THR A 32 -5.46 -3.08 -4.32
CA THR A 32 -4.31 -2.16 -4.44
C THR A 32 -4.09 -1.72 -5.88
N PHE A 33 -4.13 -2.65 -6.83
CA PHE A 33 -3.94 -2.36 -8.24
C PHE A 33 -5.03 -1.43 -8.77
N VAL A 34 -6.30 -1.71 -8.49
CA VAL A 34 -7.42 -0.84 -8.88
C VAL A 34 -7.28 0.53 -8.25
N SER A 35 -6.92 0.62 -6.95
CA SER A 35 -6.71 1.92 -6.29
C SER A 35 -5.58 2.73 -6.91
N LEU A 36 -4.45 2.10 -7.23
CA LEU A 36 -3.33 2.75 -7.91
C LEU A 36 -3.75 3.21 -9.31
N LEU A 37 -4.45 2.37 -10.07
CA LEU A 37 -4.88 2.67 -11.42
C LEU A 37 -5.89 3.82 -11.43
N THR A 38 -6.86 3.82 -10.50
CA THR A 38 -7.78 4.95 -10.30
C THR A 38 -7.03 6.23 -9.94
N SER A 39 -6.02 6.15 -9.06
CA SER A 39 -5.21 7.32 -8.70
C SER A 39 -4.42 7.85 -9.90
N VAL A 40 -3.79 6.97 -10.68
CA VAL A 40 -3.06 7.34 -11.91
C VAL A 40 -4.00 8.00 -12.93
N ILE A 41 -5.17 7.43 -13.19
CA ILE A 41 -6.17 8.03 -14.09
C ILE A 41 -6.64 9.38 -13.57
N TYR A 42 -6.89 9.48 -12.26
CA TYR A 42 -7.31 10.73 -11.63
C TYR A 42 -6.24 11.83 -11.79
N PHE A 43 -4.96 11.53 -11.56
CA PHE A 43 -3.84 12.46 -11.75
C PHE A 43 -3.54 12.76 -13.23
N LEU A 44 -3.84 11.84 -14.15
CA LEU A 44 -3.75 12.09 -15.60
C LEU A 44 -4.82 13.09 -16.07
N ILE A 45 -6.02 13.01 -15.52
CA ILE A 45 -7.15 13.88 -15.88
C ILE A 45 -7.12 15.20 -15.09
N SER A 46 -6.64 15.18 -13.85
CA SER A 46 -6.48 16.34 -12.99
C SER A 46 -5.06 16.89 -13.13
N PRO A 47 -4.83 17.91 -13.97
CA PRO A 47 -3.52 18.52 -14.05
C PRO A 47 -3.36 19.32 -12.75
N PHE A 48 -2.65 18.76 -11.78
CA PHE A 48 -2.02 19.58 -10.74
C PHE A 48 -0.92 20.39 -11.43
N ALA A 49 -1.37 21.46 -12.10
CA ALA A 49 -0.57 22.51 -12.66
C ALA A 49 -0.03 23.34 -11.50
N GLU A 50 1.01 22.82 -10.86
CA GLU A 50 2.22 23.54 -10.45
C GLU A 50 3.03 22.61 -9.54
N MET A 51 4.19 22.17 -10.03
CA MET A 51 5.23 21.62 -9.17
C MET A 51 5.68 22.75 -8.22
N THR A 52 5.08 22.83 -7.05
CA THR A 52 5.56 23.72 -6.00
C THR A 52 6.98 23.26 -5.60
N SER A 53 7.87 24.22 -5.34
CA SER A 53 9.28 23.98 -4.98
C SER A 53 9.47 23.01 -3.81
N GLU A 54 8.48 22.89 -2.92
CA GLU A 54 8.45 21.93 -1.80
C GLU A 54 8.35 20.46 -2.26
N LEU A 55 7.65 20.18 -3.37
CA LEU A 55 7.48 18.81 -3.88
C LEU A 55 8.75 18.32 -4.57
N SER A 56 9.45 19.21 -5.30
CA SER A 56 10.73 18.91 -5.96
C SER A 56 11.90 18.71 -4.98
N ALA A 57 11.79 19.20 -3.74
CA ALA A 57 12.78 18.93 -2.69
C ALA A 57 12.60 17.56 -2.01
N ARG A 58 11.43 16.92 -2.21
CA ARG A 58 11.07 15.61 -1.64
C ARG A 58 11.12 14.47 -2.67
N THR A 59 11.48 14.75 -3.93
CA THR A 59 11.65 13.75 -5.01
C THR A 59 12.97 13.00 -4.95
N THR A 60 13.85 13.31 -4.01
CA THR A 60 15.07 12.53 -3.72
C THR A 60 14.93 11.71 -2.44
N PRO A 61 13.98 10.76 -2.34
CA PRO A 61 13.98 9.82 -1.25
C PRO A 61 15.26 8.97 -1.33
N THR A 62 15.94 8.85 -0.20
CA THR A 62 17.10 7.99 -0.04
C THR A 62 16.66 6.57 0.28
N ILE A 63 17.59 5.60 0.19
CA ILE A 63 17.34 4.23 0.62
C ILE A 63 16.89 4.15 2.10
N LEU A 64 17.30 5.12 2.93
CA LEU A 64 16.88 5.20 4.33
C LEU A 64 15.37 5.46 4.46
N ASP A 65 14.78 6.30 3.60
CA ASP A 65 13.35 6.62 3.64
C ASP A 65 12.49 5.38 3.32
N ILE A 66 12.95 4.55 2.38
CA ILE A 66 12.32 3.27 2.05
C ILE A 66 12.44 2.29 3.21
N GLY A 67 13.62 2.23 3.84
CA GLY A 67 13.86 1.42 5.03
C GLY A 67 12.92 1.80 6.17
N VAL A 68 12.81 3.09 6.49
CA VAL A 68 11.91 3.60 7.54
C VAL A 68 10.46 3.29 7.23
N ALA A 69 10.00 3.46 5.99
CA ALA A 69 8.64 3.12 5.59
C ALA A 69 8.35 1.62 5.74
N PHE A 70 9.29 0.75 5.36
CA PHE A 70 9.16 -0.70 5.48
C PHE A 70 9.12 -1.15 6.95
N PHE A 71 10.13 -0.76 7.73
CA PHE A 71 10.19 -1.13 9.16
C PHE A 71 9.07 -0.49 9.96
N GLY A 72 8.65 0.74 9.62
CA GLY A 72 7.47 1.38 10.21
C GLY A 72 6.18 0.61 9.94
N GLY A 73 6.01 0.10 8.72
CA GLY A 73 4.90 -0.79 8.38
C GLY A 73 4.91 -2.10 9.19
N VAL A 74 6.08 -2.75 9.31
CA VAL A 74 6.23 -3.97 10.12
C VAL A 74 6.00 -3.70 11.61
N ALA A 75 6.56 -2.61 12.14
CA ALA A 75 6.35 -2.20 13.53
C ALA A 75 4.88 -1.89 13.82
N GLY A 76 4.17 -1.25 12.89
CA GLY A 76 2.73 -1.02 12.99
C GLY A 76 1.89 -2.30 13.04
N VAL A 77 2.31 -3.36 12.35
CA VAL A 77 1.66 -4.68 12.41
C VAL A 77 1.95 -5.41 13.72
N VAL A 78 3.13 -5.22 14.31
CA VAL A 78 3.53 -5.87 15.57
C VAL A 78 2.98 -5.13 16.81
N ALA A 79 2.82 -3.82 16.74
CA ALA A 79 2.26 -3.00 17.82
C ALA A 79 0.71 -2.97 17.83
N GLY A 80 0.08 -3.35 16.72
CA GLY A 80 -1.37 -3.39 16.53
C GLY A 80 -2.00 -4.72 16.88
#